data_AF-A0A8T1BYX1-F1
#
_entry.id   AF-A0A8T1BYX1-F1
#
_cell.length_a   1.000
_cell.length_b   1.000
_cell.length_c   1.000
_cell.angle_alpha   90.00
_cell.angle_beta   90.00
_cell.angle_gamma   90.00
#
_symmetry.space_group_name_H-M   'P 1'
#
loop_
_entity.id
_entity.type
_entity.pdbx_description
1 polymer ?
#
loop_
_entity_poly.entity_id
_entity_poly.type
_entity_poly.pdbx_seq_one_letter_code
_entity_poly.pdbx_strand_id
1 'polypeptide(L)'
;MLGRQVTPDDAFKLLSLDKAPDNLFASREYSSWLTYANVFKEENPGAPSKPLIDTLMAHYSDQKLARIIKAAQTNRLSKLRAAQFEKELFAKWVENGKTSTYISNTLGRQVTPDDAFNLLSLDRAADNIFTHSAYDTWLKYAKSFKEENPNVKTDPVIDTLMTNLGDHAVFELIKRAEKTPATEEKAAYIKNALLDEWVKTNKAPASVVNLLGTSSDDRNVLLSTYLEKIKSTPVFTAAD
;
A
#
# COMPACT_ATOMS: atom_id res chain seq x y z
N MET A 1 -25.98 37.26 0.49
CA MET A 1 -26.31 36.57 -0.77
C MET A 1 -25.02 36.50 -1.60
N LEU A 2 -24.14 35.53 -1.34
CA LEU A 2 -22.92 35.35 -2.15
C LEU A 2 -23.30 34.58 -3.41
N GLY A 3 -23.37 35.31 -4.52
CA GLY A 3 -23.82 34.82 -5.81
C GLY A 3 -22.83 33.85 -6.45
N ARG A 4 -23.38 32.80 -7.07
CA ARG A 4 -22.76 31.93 -8.09
C ARG A 4 -21.44 31.30 -7.62
N GLN A 5 -21.57 30.24 -6.81
CA GLN A 5 -20.47 29.44 -6.28
C GLN A 5 -19.60 28.85 -7.39
N VAL A 6 -18.47 29.49 -7.66
CA VAL A 6 -17.38 28.91 -8.47
C VAL A 6 -16.85 27.71 -7.69
N THR A 7 -16.94 26.50 -8.23
CA THR A 7 -16.42 25.34 -7.50
C THR A 7 -14.90 25.42 -7.38
N PRO A 8 -14.26 24.72 -6.43
CA PRO A 8 -12.81 24.60 -6.41
C PRO A 8 -12.21 24.15 -7.75
N ASP A 9 -12.92 23.32 -8.53
CA ASP A 9 -12.44 22.87 -9.85
C ASP A 9 -12.48 23.96 -10.90
N ASP A 10 -13.57 24.74 -10.92
CA ASP A 10 -13.68 25.89 -11.81
C ASP A 10 -12.62 26.94 -11.44
N ALA A 11 -12.43 27.20 -10.14
CA ALA A 11 -11.39 28.10 -9.65
C ALA A 11 -9.99 27.62 -10.03
N PHE A 12 -9.74 26.30 -10.04
CA PHE A 12 -8.45 25.73 -10.43
C PHE A 12 -8.10 26.09 -11.89
N LYS A 13 -9.08 25.96 -12.80
CA LYS A 13 -8.94 26.34 -14.21
C LYS A 13 -8.88 27.86 -14.41
N LEU A 14 -9.68 28.63 -13.67
CA LEU A 14 -9.68 30.09 -13.76
C LEU A 14 -8.32 30.69 -13.38
N LEU A 15 -7.65 30.08 -12.40
CA LEU A 15 -6.28 30.43 -12.01
C LEU A 15 -5.21 29.79 -12.92
N SER A 16 -5.63 29.14 -14.02
CA SER A 16 -4.77 28.46 -14.98
C SER A 16 -3.82 27.42 -14.36
N LEU A 17 -4.22 26.85 -13.21
CA LEU A 17 -3.40 25.86 -12.51
C LEU A 17 -3.30 24.58 -13.32
N ASP A 18 -4.32 24.18 -14.07
CA ASP A 18 -4.30 23.02 -15.00
C ASP A 18 -3.19 23.08 -16.05
N LYS A 19 -2.64 24.27 -16.31
CA LYS A 19 -1.55 24.52 -17.27
C LYS A 19 -0.22 24.86 -16.59
N ALA A 20 -0.14 24.72 -15.27
CA ALA A 20 1.04 25.12 -14.51
C ALA A 20 2.31 24.34 -14.94
N PRO A 21 3.49 24.98 -14.82
CA PRO A 21 4.77 24.28 -14.93
C PRO A 21 4.96 23.31 -13.75
N ASP A 22 6.08 22.58 -13.76
CA ASP A 22 6.37 21.56 -12.74
C ASP A 22 6.52 22.15 -11.32
N ASN A 23 6.68 23.47 -11.18
CA ASN A 23 6.75 24.19 -9.91
C ASN A 23 5.38 24.63 -9.35
N LEU A 24 4.27 24.00 -9.76
CA LEU A 24 2.89 24.29 -9.30
C LEU A 24 2.79 24.62 -7.81
N PHE A 25 3.32 23.76 -6.94
CA PHE A 25 3.17 23.91 -5.48
C PHE A 25 3.95 25.08 -4.88
N ALA A 26 4.83 25.72 -5.64
CA ALA A 26 5.51 26.95 -5.25
C ALA A 26 4.83 28.22 -5.79
N SER A 27 3.78 28.08 -6.61
CA SER A 27 3.07 29.21 -7.22
C SER A 27 2.16 29.93 -6.22
N ARG A 28 2.03 31.24 -6.39
CA ARG A 28 1.12 32.08 -5.58
C ARG A 28 -0.34 31.71 -5.86
N GLU A 29 -0.63 31.35 -7.10
CA GLU A 29 -1.93 30.94 -7.60
C GLU A 29 -2.39 29.67 -6.89
N TYR A 30 -1.51 28.67 -6.73
CA TYR A 30 -1.81 27.44 -5.99
C TYR A 30 -2.12 27.75 -4.51
N SER A 31 -1.34 28.61 -3.86
CA SER A 31 -1.60 29.03 -2.47
C SER A 31 -2.94 29.75 -2.31
N SER A 32 -3.29 30.61 -3.28
CA SER A 32 -4.55 31.35 -3.28
C SER A 32 -5.74 30.41 -3.49
N TRP A 33 -5.59 29.47 -4.43
CA TRP A 33 -6.58 28.44 -4.70
C TRP A 33 -6.80 27.50 -3.52
N LEU A 34 -5.74 27.06 -2.85
CA LEU A 34 -5.84 26.17 -1.68
C LEU A 34 -6.60 26.88 -0.53
N THR A 35 -6.32 28.16 -0.32
CA THR A 35 -7.06 28.99 0.65
C THR A 35 -8.53 29.08 0.28
N TYR A 36 -8.82 29.36 -1.00
CA TYR A 36 -10.19 29.40 -1.52
C TYR A 36 -10.93 28.07 -1.33
N ALA A 37 -10.30 26.94 -1.67
CA ALA A 37 -10.91 25.62 -1.54
C ALA A 37 -11.26 25.27 -0.08
N ASN A 38 -10.44 25.71 0.88
CA ASN A 38 -10.71 25.52 2.30
C ASN A 38 -11.91 26.37 2.76
N VAL A 39 -11.94 27.67 2.42
CA VAL A 39 -13.09 28.54 2.73
C VAL A 39 -14.37 28.02 2.07
N PHE A 40 -14.29 27.61 0.80
CA PHE A 40 -15.41 27.02 0.09
C PHE A 40 -15.98 25.81 0.83
N LYS A 41 -15.12 24.93 1.36
CA LYS A 41 -15.54 23.76 2.13
C LYS A 41 -16.26 24.14 3.44
N GLU A 42 -15.76 25.15 4.14
CA GLU A 42 -16.36 25.64 5.40
C GLU A 42 -17.72 26.29 5.18
N GLU A 43 -17.86 27.08 4.11
CA GLU A 43 -19.12 27.75 3.76
C GLU A 43 -20.14 26.80 3.10
N ASN A 44 -19.70 25.63 2.63
CA ASN A 44 -20.53 24.65 1.92
C ASN A 44 -20.42 23.25 2.51
N PRO A 45 -20.85 23.03 3.77
CA PRO A 45 -20.69 21.74 4.44
C PRO A 45 -21.48 20.60 3.79
N GLY A 46 -22.53 20.92 3.01
CA GLY A 46 -23.30 19.94 2.24
C GLY A 46 -22.74 19.64 0.84
N ALA A 47 -21.71 20.38 0.40
CA ALA A 47 -21.07 20.10 -0.89
C ALA A 47 -20.13 18.89 -0.77
N PRO A 48 -20.03 18.05 -1.81
CA PRO A 48 -19.07 16.95 -1.82
C PRO A 48 -17.63 17.46 -1.63
N SER A 49 -16.99 17.09 -0.52
CA SER A 49 -15.58 17.35 -0.29
C SER A 49 -14.76 16.25 -0.97
N LYS A 50 -13.96 16.62 -1.98
CA LYS A 50 -13.03 15.69 -2.60
C LYS A 50 -11.60 15.86 -2.08
N PRO A 51 -10.83 14.76 -1.94
CA PRO A 51 -9.40 14.83 -1.69
C PRO A 51 -8.68 15.69 -2.73
N LEU A 52 -7.67 16.45 -2.29
CA LEU A 52 -6.89 17.32 -3.16
C LEU A 52 -6.19 16.54 -4.30
N ILE A 53 -5.73 15.32 -4.02
CA ILE A 53 -5.13 14.48 -5.06
C ILE A 53 -6.12 14.18 -6.20
N ASP A 54 -7.42 14.04 -5.90
CA ASP A 54 -8.44 13.76 -6.92
C ASP A 54 -8.67 14.98 -7.82
N THR A 55 -8.55 16.21 -7.29
CA THR A 55 -8.50 17.42 -8.13
C THR A 55 -7.31 17.40 -9.08
N LEU A 56 -6.11 17.12 -8.56
CA LEU A 56 -4.90 17.12 -9.36
C LEU A 56 -4.96 16.04 -10.46
N MET A 57 -5.43 14.83 -10.15
CA MET A 57 -5.63 13.74 -11.11
C MET A 57 -6.69 14.06 -12.17
N ALA A 58 -7.68 14.90 -11.86
CA ALA A 58 -8.69 15.34 -12.83
C ALA A 58 -8.17 16.37 -13.85
N HIS A 59 -7.09 17.11 -13.50
CA HIS A 59 -6.55 18.18 -14.35
C HIS A 59 -5.22 17.84 -15.01
N TYR A 60 -4.47 16.85 -14.50
CA TYR A 60 -3.19 16.44 -15.06
C TYR A 60 -3.19 14.99 -15.47
N SER A 61 -2.46 14.67 -16.54
CA SER A 61 -2.10 13.28 -16.80
C SER A 61 -1.20 12.74 -15.69
N ASP A 62 -1.29 11.43 -15.45
CA ASP A 62 -0.48 10.72 -14.45
C ASP A 62 1.02 11.05 -14.57
N GLN A 63 1.56 11.09 -15.80
CA GLN A 63 2.96 11.45 -16.07
C GLN A 63 3.33 12.89 -15.74
N LYS A 64 2.41 13.85 -15.96
CA LYS A 64 2.65 15.27 -15.65
C LYS A 64 2.55 15.48 -14.15
N LEU A 65 1.57 14.87 -13.49
CA LEU A 65 1.39 14.97 -12.05
C LEU A 65 2.57 14.36 -11.29
N ALA A 66 3.05 13.18 -11.69
CA ALA A 66 4.24 12.56 -11.12
C ALA A 66 5.48 13.47 -11.23
N ARG A 67 5.65 14.17 -12.37
CA ARG A 67 6.73 15.16 -12.56
C ARG A 67 6.60 16.38 -11.65
N ILE A 68 5.40 16.94 -11.53
CA ILE A 68 5.12 18.07 -10.60
C ILE A 68 5.46 17.66 -9.16
N ILE A 69 5.01 16.49 -8.72
CA ILE A 69 5.27 15.97 -7.37
C ILE A 69 6.78 15.78 -7.16
N LYS A 70 7.46 15.13 -8.11
CA LYS A 70 8.92 14.91 -8.04
C LYS A 70 9.70 16.22 -7.98
N ALA A 71 9.34 17.22 -8.79
CA ALA A 71 9.98 18.53 -8.75
C ALA A 71 9.81 19.19 -7.37
N ALA A 72 8.61 19.10 -6.78
CA ALA A 72 8.33 19.67 -5.47
C ALA A 72 9.02 18.96 -4.30
N GLN A 73 9.45 17.70 -4.47
CA GLN A 73 10.27 17.00 -3.47
C GLN A 73 11.69 17.56 -3.34
N THR A 74 12.17 18.28 -4.35
CA THR A 74 13.50 18.92 -4.33
C THR A 74 13.53 20.22 -3.53
N ASN A 75 12.37 20.84 -3.27
CA ASN A 75 12.26 22.08 -2.53
C ASN A 75 11.92 21.80 -1.05
N ARG A 76 12.73 22.32 -0.13
CA ARG A 76 12.60 22.11 1.32
C ARG A 76 11.20 22.45 1.86
N LEU A 77 10.55 23.48 1.32
CA LEU A 77 9.25 23.95 1.80
C LEU A 77 8.08 23.04 1.36
N SER A 78 8.18 22.44 0.17
CA SER A 78 7.12 21.58 -0.38
C SER A 78 7.38 20.09 -0.21
N LYS A 79 8.60 19.68 0.19
CA LYS A 79 9.03 18.27 0.21
C LYS A 79 8.09 17.34 0.98
N LEU A 80 7.67 17.72 2.18
CA LEU A 80 6.79 16.88 3.01
C LEU A 80 5.41 16.70 2.37
N ARG A 81 4.82 17.79 1.85
CA ARG A 81 3.52 17.72 1.19
C ARG A 81 3.60 16.95 -0.13
N ALA A 82 4.70 17.10 -0.87
CA ALA A 82 4.94 16.36 -2.11
C ALA A 82 5.11 14.85 -1.85
N ALA A 83 5.83 14.45 -0.79
CA ALA A 83 5.91 13.04 -0.37
C ALA A 83 4.52 12.48 -0.02
N GLN A 84 3.69 13.26 0.66
CA GLN A 84 2.31 12.88 0.96
C GLN A 84 1.47 12.75 -0.32
N PHE A 85 1.63 13.62 -1.31
CA PHE A 85 0.97 13.46 -2.60
C PHE A 85 1.46 12.25 -3.40
N GLU A 86 2.75 11.89 -3.34
CA GLU A 86 3.24 10.64 -3.95
C GLU A 86 2.55 9.42 -3.32
N LYS A 87 2.43 9.40 -1.99
CA LYS A 87 1.71 8.36 -1.25
C LYS A 87 0.22 8.28 -1.65
N GLU A 88 -0.46 9.41 -1.68
CA GLU A 88 -1.88 9.49 -2.08
C GLU A 88 -2.08 9.05 -3.55
N LEU A 89 -1.21 9.49 -4.46
CA LEU A 89 -1.25 9.13 -5.87
C LEU A 89 -1.02 7.62 -6.08
N PHE A 90 -0.02 7.06 -5.39
CA PHE A 90 0.25 5.62 -5.41
C PHE A 90 -0.98 4.83 -4.96
N ALA A 91 -1.58 5.20 -3.82
CA ALA A 91 -2.76 4.51 -3.30
C ALA A 91 -3.93 4.56 -4.31
N LYS A 92 -4.19 5.72 -4.92
CA LYS A 92 -5.21 5.89 -5.95
C LYS A 92 -4.95 5.05 -7.19
N TRP A 93 -3.70 4.95 -7.65
CA TRP A 93 -3.36 4.09 -8.79
C TRP A 93 -3.57 2.61 -8.49
N VAL A 94 -3.23 2.15 -7.29
CA VAL A 94 -3.51 0.77 -6.86
C VAL A 94 -5.01 0.50 -6.75
N GLU A 95 -5.77 1.44 -6.18
CA GLU A 95 -7.25 1.38 -6.14
C GLU A 95 -7.82 1.24 -7.56
N ASN A 96 -7.35 2.08 -8.47
CA ASN A 96 -7.74 2.10 -9.89
C ASN A 96 -7.19 0.94 -10.73
N GLY A 97 -6.51 -0.03 -10.11
CA GLY A 97 -6.04 -1.25 -10.79
C GLY A 97 -4.87 -1.02 -11.76
N LYS A 98 -4.09 0.05 -11.57
CA LYS A 98 -2.85 0.26 -12.33
C LYS A 98 -1.84 -0.82 -11.95
N THR A 99 -1.15 -1.34 -12.96
CA THR A 99 -0.13 -2.38 -12.80
C THR A 99 1.13 -1.86 -12.10
N SER A 100 1.88 -2.75 -11.46
CA SER A 100 3.16 -2.42 -10.83
C SER A 100 4.16 -1.86 -11.83
N THR A 101 4.14 -2.39 -13.05
CA THR A 101 4.92 -1.89 -14.19
C THR A 101 4.52 -0.47 -14.58
N TYR A 102 3.21 -0.18 -14.65
CA TYR A 102 2.72 1.16 -14.97
C TYR A 102 3.15 2.19 -13.92
N ILE A 103 2.96 1.86 -12.64
CA ILE A 103 3.31 2.73 -11.52
C ILE A 103 4.82 3.03 -11.54
N SER A 104 5.65 2.00 -11.68
CA SER A 104 7.11 2.15 -11.74
C SER A 104 7.56 3.04 -12.89
N ASN A 105 7.03 2.81 -14.09
CA ASN A 105 7.34 3.62 -15.27
C ASN A 105 6.91 5.09 -15.09
N THR A 106 5.77 5.32 -14.47
CA THR A 106 5.22 6.68 -14.30
C THR A 106 5.96 7.48 -13.23
N LEU A 107 6.37 6.84 -12.13
CA LEU A 107 7.22 7.46 -11.12
C LEU A 107 8.69 7.59 -11.56
N GLY A 108 9.08 6.87 -12.61
CA GLY A 108 10.44 6.88 -13.15
C GLY A 108 11.44 6.18 -12.21
N ARG A 109 10.97 5.21 -11.43
CA ARG A 109 11.77 4.33 -10.57
C ARG A 109 11.05 3.00 -10.40
N GLN A 110 11.80 1.92 -10.20
CA GLN A 110 11.19 0.67 -9.77
C GLN A 110 10.49 0.89 -8.42
N VAL A 111 9.30 0.30 -8.27
CA VAL A 111 8.57 0.27 -7.01
C VAL A 111 8.33 -1.20 -6.66
N THR A 112 9.14 -1.77 -5.79
CA THR A 112 8.93 -3.12 -5.28
C THR A 112 7.81 -3.13 -4.23
N PRO A 113 7.32 -4.32 -3.81
CA PRO A 113 6.45 -4.45 -2.66
C PRO A 113 7.06 -3.86 -1.36
N ASP A 114 8.38 -3.93 -1.17
CA ASP A 114 9.09 -3.26 -0.08
C ASP A 114 9.03 -1.72 -0.19
N ASP A 115 9.28 -1.19 -1.39
CA ASP A 115 9.17 0.26 -1.64
C ASP A 115 7.75 0.76 -1.38
N ALA A 116 6.75 -0.02 -1.80
CA ALA A 116 5.34 0.29 -1.57
C ALA A 116 4.97 0.26 -0.09
N PHE A 117 5.51 -0.71 0.66
CA PHE A 117 5.30 -0.83 2.11
C PHE A 117 5.79 0.41 2.84
N ASN A 118 7.02 0.86 2.53
CA ASN A 118 7.63 2.06 3.09
C ASN A 118 6.94 3.34 2.60
N LEU A 119 6.58 3.43 1.32
CA LEU A 119 5.85 4.58 0.75
C LEU A 119 4.51 4.78 1.45
N LEU A 120 3.81 3.68 1.77
CA LEU A 120 2.57 3.70 2.53
C LEU A 120 2.77 3.85 4.05
N SER A 121 4.02 3.93 4.50
CA SER A 121 4.44 4.13 5.90
C SER A 121 4.04 2.98 6.83
N LEU A 122 3.94 1.77 6.29
CA LEU A 122 3.57 0.57 7.06
C LEU A 122 4.71 0.09 7.96
N ASP A 123 5.96 0.42 7.64
CA ASP A 123 7.15 0.23 8.46
C ASP A 123 7.03 0.87 9.85
N ARG A 124 6.19 1.90 9.98
CA ARG A 124 5.97 2.64 11.23
C ARG A 124 4.71 2.24 11.98
N ALA A 125 3.92 1.31 11.44
CA ALA A 125 2.67 0.89 12.06
C ALA A 125 2.86 -0.12 13.20
N ALA A 126 4.07 -0.66 13.37
CA ALA A 126 4.45 -1.60 14.43
C ALA A 126 3.43 -2.76 14.55
N ASP A 127 2.87 -2.97 15.74
CA ASP A 127 1.90 -4.05 15.98
C ASP A 127 0.52 -3.84 15.30
N ASN A 128 0.25 -2.64 14.78
CA ASN A 128 -1.05 -2.27 14.21
C ASN A 128 -1.09 -2.35 12.68
N ILE A 129 -0.14 -3.03 12.04
CA ILE A 129 -0.05 -3.11 10.57
C ILE A 129 -1.36 -3.62 9.95
N PHE A 130 -1.98 -4.67 10.50
CA PHE A 130 -3.20 -5.24 9.91
C PHE A 130 -4.45 -4.35 10.05
N THR A 131 -4.46 -3.41 10.99
CA THR A 131 -5.52 -2.41 11.16
C THR A 131 -5.17 -1.07 10.51
N HIS A 132 -3.95 -0.90 10.02
CA HIS A 132 -3.54 0.30 9.31
C HIS A 132 -4.31 0.43 7.99
N SER A 133 -4.89 1.61 7.72
CA SER A 133 -5.78 1.81 6.58
C SER A 133 -5.13 1.54 5.21
N ALA A 134 -3.81 1.70 5.11
CA ALA A 134 -3.05 1.45 3.88
C ALA A 134 -2.64 -0.01 3.68
N TYR A 135 -2.89 -0.90 4.65
CA TYR A 135 -2.47 -2.31 4.55
C TYR A 135 -3.11 -3.02 3.36
N ASP A 136 -4.43 -2.84 3.18
CA ASP A 136 -5.16 -3.53 2.11
C ASP A 136 -4.72 -3.01 0.72
N THR A 137 -4.40 -1.73 0.61
CA THR A 137 -3.79 -1.15 -0.59
C THR A 137 -2.44 -1.79 -0.88
N TRP A 138 -1.55 -1.88 0.11
CA TRP A 138 -0.25 -2.53 -0.05
C TRP A 138 -0.38 -4.01 -0.42
N LEU A 139 -1.27 -4.75 0.26
CA LEU A 139 -1.49 -6.17 0.02
C LEU A 139 -1.98 -6.41 -1.41
N LYS A 140 -2.92 -5.57 -1.89
CA LYS A 140 -3.38 -5.61 -3.28
C LYS A 140 -2.21 -5.38 -4.25
N TYR A 141 -1.38 -4.38 -3.98
CA TYR A 141 -0.20 -4.10 -4.81
C TYR A 141 0.79 -5.27 -4.86
N ALA A 142 1.14 -5.86 -3.70
CA ALA A 142 2.07 -6.97 -3.62
C ALA A 142 1.57 -8.23 -4.36
N LYS A 143 0.26 -8.51 -4.30
CA LYS A 143 -0.38 -9.59 -5.07
C LYS A 143 -0.30 -9.34 -6.57
N SER A 144 -0.68 -8.15 -7.04
CA SER A 144 -0.58 -7.80 -8.46
C SER A 144 0.88 -7.81 -8.96
N PHE A 145 1.83 -7.39 -8.12
CA PHE A 145 3.25 -7.49 -8.42
C PHE A 145 3.67 -8.95 -8.65
N LYS A 146 3.20 -9.90 -7.83
CA LYS A 146 3.47 -11.33 -8.02
C LYS A 146 2.85 -11.88 -9.30
N GLU A 147 1.64 -11.47 -9.64
CA GLU A 147 0.95 -11.86 -10.89
C GLU A 147 1.70 -11.38 -12.13
N GLU A 148 2.22 -10.14 -12.10
CA GLU A 148 3.03 -9.56 -13.17
C GLU A 148 4.44 -10.16 -13.25
N ASN A 149 4.96 -10.69 -12.14
CA ASN A 149 6.31 -11.22 -12.04
C ASN A 149 6.29 -12.68 -11.54
N PRO A 150 5.75 -13.63 -12.33
CA PRO A 150 5.54 -15.01 -11.89
C PRO A 150 6.83 -15.72 -11.50
N ASN A 151 7.96 -15.31 -12.10
CA ASN A 151 9.29 -15.88 -11.86
C ASN A 151 9.92 -15.50 -10.51
N VAL A 152 9.35 -14.53 -9.76
CA VAL A 152 9.81 -14.22 -8.40
C VAL A 152 9.58 -15.44 -7.53
N LYS A 153 10.63 -16.01 -6.94
CA LYS A 153 10.54 -17.32 -6.26
C LYS A 153 9.74 -17.23 -4.95
N THR A 154 10.03 -16.21 -4.15
CA THR A 154 9.40 -15.93 -2.87
C THR A 154 8.05 -15.24 -3.06
N ASP A 155 7.12 -15.46 -2.14
CA ASP A 155 5.91 -14.65 -2.07
C ASP A 155 6.28 -13.24 -1.62
N PRO A 156 6.01 -12.18 -2.42
CA PRO A 156 6.44 -10.83 -2.07
C PRO A 156 5.78 -10.27 -0.81
N VAL A 157 4.59 -10.75 -0.42
CA VAL A 157 3.94 -10.35 0.84
C VAL A 157 4.77 -10.86 2.02
N ILE A 158 5.16 -12.14 1.98
CA ILE A 158 5.96 -12.76 3.04
C ILE A 158 7.36 -12.14 3.07
N ASP A 159 8.01 -12.04 1.92
CA ASP A 159 9.36 -11.48 1.79
C ASP A 159 9.44 -10.04 2.35
N THR A 160 8.45 -9.21 2.02
CA THR A 160 8.37 -7.83 2.51
C THR A 160 8.20 -7.77 4.03
N LEU A 161 7.28 -8.56 4.60
CA LEU A 161 7.03 -8.55 6.05
C LEU A 161 8.27 -9.02 6.82
N MET A 162 8.93 -10.08 6.36
CA MET A 162 10.16 -10.59 6.99
C MET A 162 11.30 -9.57 6.89
N THR A 163 11.47 -8.93 5.73
CA THR A 163 12.54 -7.95 5.50
C THR A 163 12.37 -6.69 6.34
N ASN A 164 11.14 -6.16 6.43
CA ASN A 164 10.91 -4.86 7.09
C ASN A 164 10.63 -4.99 8.59
N LEU A 165 10.11 -6.12 9.07
CA LEU A 165 9.75 -6.31 10.49
C LEU A 165 10.69 -7.28 11.22
N GLY A 166 11.32 -8.20 10.49
CA GLY A 166 12.10 -9.31 11.02
C GLY A 166 11.25 -10.54 11.36
N ASP A 167 11.82 -11.73 11.12
CA ASP A 167 11.13 -13.02 11.25
C ASP A 167 10.37 -13.21 12.57
N HIS A 168 11.06 -12.99 13.69
CA HIS A 168 10.47 -13.19 15.01
C HIS A 168 9.27 -12.25 15.24
N ALA A 169 9.38 -10.99 14.81
CA ALA A 169 8.30 -10.02 14.95
C ALA A 169 7.09 -10.41 14.10
N VAL A 170 7.30 -10.92 12.88
CA VAL A 170 6.21 -11.42 12.02
C VAL A 170 5.48 -12.58 12.70
N PHE A 171 6.20 -13.55 13.27
CA PHE A 171 5.57 -14.68 13.94
C PHE A 171 4.74 -14.24 15.15
N GLU A 172 5.25 -13.35 15.99
CA GLU A 172 4.50 -12.81 17.13
C GLU A 172 3.30 -11.96 16.69
N LEU A 173 3.44 -11.19 15.61
CA LEU A 173 2.35 -10.41 15.03
C LEU A 173 1.21 -11.33 14.57
N ILE A 174 1.51 -12.40 13.84
CA ILE A 174 0.51 -13.38 13.40
C ILE A 174 -0.22 -13.99 14.61
N LYS A 175 0.52 -14.50 15.60
CA LYS A 175 -0.07 -15.14 16.80
C LYS A 175 -1.00 -14.21 17.57
N ARG A 176 -0.68 -12.91 17.62
CA ARG A 176 -1.50 -11.92 18.32
C ARG A 176 -2.73 -11.53 17.50
N ALA A 177 -2.53 -11.37 16.19
CA ALA A 177 -3.58 -10.97 15.27
C ALA A 177 -4.64 -12.08 15.05
N GLU A 178 -4.25 -13.36 15.09
CA GLU A 178 -5.18 -14.50 15.05
C GLU A 178 -6.14 -14.51 16.26
N LYS A 179 -5.76 -13.90 17.39
CA LYS A 179 -6.60 -13.84 18.60
C LYS A 179 -7.57 -12.65 18.60
N THR A 180 -7.50 -11.79 17.59
CA THR A 180 -8.26 -10.55 17.52
C THR A 180 -9.20 -10.60 16.32
N PRO A 181 -10.54 -10.58 16.52
CA PRO A 181 -11.51 -10.74 15.43
C PRO A 181 -11.31 -9.78 14.25
N ALA A 182 -10.90 -8.54 14.52
CA ALA A 182 -10.68 -7.53 13.47
C ALA A 182 -9.45 -7.81 12.57
N THR A 183 -8.55 -8.69 12.97
CA THR A 183 -7.30 -9.00 12.25
C THR A 183 -7.13 -10.49 11.94
N GLU A 184 -8.03 -11.34 12.42
CA GLU A 184 -7.96 -12.79 12.32
C GLU A 184 -7.84 -13.26 10.86
N GLU A 185 -8.69 -12.76 9.97
CA GLU A 185 -8.67 -13.13 8.55
C GLU A 185 -7.34 -12.75 7.88
N LYS A 186 -6.83 -11.54 8.16
CA LYS A 186 -5.54 -11.06 7.63
C LYS A 186 -4.39 -11.91 8.16
N ALA A 187 -4.41 -12.25 9.44
CA ALA A 187 -3.40 -13.09 10.07
C ALA A 187 -3.42 -14.51 9.49
N ALA A 188 -4.60 -15.11 9.32
CA ALA A 188 -4.77 -16.43 8.73
C ALA A 188 -4.25 -16.47 7.29
N TYR A 189 -4.50 -15.43 6.50
CA TYR A 189 -3.94 -15.30 5.15
C TYR A 189 -2.40 -15.29 5.17
N ILE A 190 -1.78 -14.45 6.01
CA ILE A 190 -0.31 -14.37 6.12
C ILE A 190 0.28 -15.69 6.63
N LYS A 191 -0.34 -16.31 7.65
CA LYS A 191 0.05 -17.62 8.16
C LYS A 191 0.02 -18.68 7.06
N ASN A 192 -1.06 -18.74 6.29
CA ASN A 192 -1.20 -19.70 5.21
C ASN A 192 -0.14 -19.49 4.11
N ALA A 193 0.09 -18.25 3.68
CA ALA A 193 1.12 -17.92 2.69
C ALA A 193 2.54 -18.26 3.20
N LEU A 194 2.81 -18.05 4.50
CA LEU A 194 4.07 -18.44 5.13
C LEU A 194 4.24 -19.97 5.16
N LEU A 195 3.19 -20.72 5.47
CA LEU A 195 3.22 -22.19 5.41
C LEU A 195 3.50 -22.68 3.99
N ASP A 196 2.87 -22.08 2.97
CA ASP A 196 3.12 -22.43 1.57
C ASP A 196 4.59 -22.18 1.18
N GLU A 197 5.19 -21.09 1.63
CA GLU A 197 6.61 -20.81 1.40
C GLU A 197 7.53 -21.79 2.12
N TRP A 198 7.18 -22.16 3.35
CA TRP A 198 7.91 -23.15 4.12
C TRP A 198 7.84 -24.55 3.53
N VAL A 199 6.75 -24.92 2.87
CA VAL A 199 6.69 -26.19 2.11
C VAL A 199 7.69 -26.16 0.96
N LYS A 200 7.72 -25.09 0.15
CA LYS A 200 8.66 -24.96 -0.98
C LYS A 200 10.13 -25.01 -0.55
N THR A 201 10.42 -24.48 0.64
CA THR A 201 11.78 -24.41 1.20
C THR A 201 12.12 -25.59 2.12
N ASN A 202 11.26 -26.60 2.20
CA ASN A 202 11.43 -27.81 3.02
C ASN A 202 11.71 -27.51 4.51
N LYS A 203 11.00 -26.52 5.08
CA LYS A 203 11.11 -26.21 6.52
C LYS A 203 10.67 -27.44 7.33
N ALA A 204 11.44 -27.82 8.35
CA ALA A 204 11.10 -28.97 9.17
C ALA A 204 9.76 -28.74 9.92
N PRO A 205 8.81 -29.70 9.93
CA PRO A 205 7.53 -29.54 10.64
C PRO A 205 7.68 -29.18 12.12
N ALA A 206 8.68 -29.74 12.80
CA ALA A 206 9.01 -29.40 14.19
C ALA A 206 9.39 -27.91 14.36
N SER A 207 10.09 -27.32 13.39
CA SER A 207 10.39 -25.89 13.40
C SER A 207 9.13 -25.05 13.18
N VAL A 208 8.25 -25.45 12.27
CA VAL A 208 6.98 -24.75 11.98
C VAL A 208 6.12 -24.64 13.24
N VAL A 209 5.90 -25.75 13.95
CA VAL A 209 5.09 -25.76 15.17
C VAL A 209 5.73 -25.00 16.32
N ASN A 210 7.07 -24.97 16.40
CA ASN A 210 7.79 -24.21 17.42
C ASN A 210 7.72 -22.70 17.16
N LEU A 211 7.73 -22.27 15.90
CA LEU A 211 7.74 -20.85 15.54
C LEU A 211 6.34 -20.21 15.64
N LEU A 212 5.30 -20.90 15.19
CA LEU A 212 3.94 -20.35 15.09
C LEU A 212 2.96 -20.87 16.14
N GLY A 213 3.23 -22.02 16.75
CA GLY A 213 2.32 -22.62 17.73
C GLY A 213 2.17 -21.78 19.00
N THR A 214 0.94 -21.66 19.48
CA THR A 214 0.58 -20.88 20.68
C THR A 214 0.14 -21.75 21.86
N SER A 215 -0.26 -22.99 21.62
CA SER A 215 -0.67 -23.98 22.63
C SER A 215 -0.37 -25.40 22.14
N SER A 216 -0.57 -26.41 22.99
CA SER A 216 -0.43 -27.81 22.56
C SER A 216 -1.46 -28.20 21.49
N ASP A 217 -2.71 -27.76 21.63
CA ASP A 217 -3.78 -28.06 20.67
C ASP A 217 -3.53 -27.36 19.33
N ASP A 218 -3.16 -26.07 19.37
CA ASP A 218 -2.81 -25.31 18.16
C ASP A 218 -1.61 -25.92 17.43
N ARG A 219 -0.58 -26.37 18.17
CA ARG A 219 0.57 -27.08 17.57
C ARG A 219 0.15 -28.37 16.86
N ASN A 220 -0.80 -29.12 17.41
CA ASN A 220 -1.30 -30.34 16.77
C ASN A 220 -2.04 -30.02 15.47
N VAL A 221 -2.93 -29.02 15.50
CA VAL A 221 -3.67 -28.57 14.31
C VAL A 221 -2.70 -28.04 13.24
N LEU A 222 -1.77 -27.18 13.62
CA LEU A 222 -0.76 -26.62 12.73
C LEU A 222 0.13 -27.69 12.09
N LEU A 223 0.54 -28.71 12.87
CA LEU A 223 1.32 -29.84 12.35
C LEU A 223 0.52 -30.58 11.28
N SER A 224 -0.73 -30.94 11.58
CA SER A 224 -1.61 -31.64 10.63
C SER A 224 -1.81 -30.82 9.36
N THR A 225 -2.14 -29.54 9.47
CA THR A 225 -2.30 -28.64 8.31
C THR A 225 -1.03 -28.56 7.46
N TYR A 226 0.14 -28.43 8.09
CA TYR A 226 1.40 -28.31 7.38
C TYR A 226 1.79 -29.62 6.67
N LEU A 227 1.60 -30.77 7.32
CA LEU A 227 1.85 -32.08 6.71
C LEU A 227 0.93 -32.34 5.50
N GLU A 228 -0.34 -31.95 5.57
CA GLU A 228 -1.25 -32.09 4.43
C GLU A 228 -0.84 -31.21 3.24
N LYS A 229 -0.30 -30.01 3.49
CA LYS A 229 0.27 -29.16 2.43
C LYS A 229 1.50 -29.78 1.77
N ILE A 230 2.39 -30.39 2.57
CA ILE A 230 3.55 -31.13 2.03
C ILE A 230 3.08 -32.25 1.12
N LYS A 231 2.14 -33.09 1.58
CA LYS A 231 1.59 -34.22 0.79
C LYS A 231 0.92 -33.76 -0.51
N SER A 232 0.26 -32.61 -0.48
CA SER A 232 -0.47 -32.07 -1.63
C SER A 232 0.44 -31.36 -2.65
N THR A 233 1.73 -31.19 -2.34
CA THR A 233 2.66 -30.48 -3.21
C THR A 233 3.28 -31.44 -4.25
N PRO A 234 3.22 -31.14 -5.56
CA PRO A 234 3.59 -32.06 -6.65
C PRO A 234 4.99 -32.66 -6.57
N VAL A 235 5.93 -31.99 -5.89
CA VAL A 235 7.30 -32.47 -5.68
C VAL A 235 7.35 -33.76 -4.84
N PHE A 236 6.34 -33.99 -4.00
CA PHE A 236 6.25 -35.15 -3.10
C PHE A 236 5.17 -36.18 -3.51
N THR A 237 4.34 -35.90 -4.52
CA THR A 237 3.32 -36.84 -5.02
C THR A 237 3.83 -37.79 -6.11
N ALA A 238 5.14 -37.77 -6.40
CA ALA A 238 5.78 -38.63 -7.40
C ALA A 238 6.93 -39.43 -6.78
N ALA A 239 6.58 -40.32 -5.85
CA ALA A 239 7.31 -41.56 -5.54
C ALA A 239 6.48 -42.35 -4.51
N ASP A 240 5.63 -43.24 -5.02
CA ASP A 240 5.49 -44.64 -4.60
C ASP A 240 4.40 -45.33 -5.45
#